data_AF-A0A357BXQ3-F1
#
_entry.id   AF-A0A357BXQ3-F1
#
_cell.length_a   1.000
_cell.length_b   1.000
_cell.length_c   1.000
_cell.angle_alpha   90.00
_cell.angle_beta   90.00
_cell.angle_gamma   90.00
#
_symmetry.space_group_name_H-M   'P 1'
#
loop_
_entity.id
_entity.type
_entity.pdbx_description
1 polymer ?
#
loop_
_entity_poly.entity_id
_entity_poly.type
_entity_poly.pdbx_seq_one_letter_code
_entity_poly.pdbx_strand_id
1 'polypeptide(L)'
;MSALADSNDINNPGFEIFDINSPPDFNAPAGWKRTNYTAVMSSFAGRFSNLRPPNWPLDQDIGLLPYEGERFVVLSTGDLLPEPNHAELRQSITIKPGDRLTGAYFFGTNDWTPYDDWGAIQLVQPDTNIIEVNIIRVCVADVESFRSMRGWQRFDYIFDANQAGEYDLRIFISDKQDYIYNSYFAVDGLVICPNSPISGDINADCAVDFFDFAMLANDWLCDCNDLSVFNDPNHNCMYGTDSDNNGIVDFNDLQDIIEYWLSGTMQGIVEP
;
A
#
# COMPACT_ATOMS: atom_id res chain seq x y z
N MET A 1 4.52 16.27 32.94
CA MET A 1 4.26 16.63 31.53
C MET A 1 5.14 15.71 30.70
N SER A 2 4.54 14.65 30.16
CA SER A 2 5.21 13.75 29.22
C SER A 2 5.36 14.51 27.91
N ALA A 3 6.57 14.57 27.37
CA ALA A 3 6.73 14.95 25.97
C ALA A 3 5.94 13.91 25.16
N LEU A 4 4.84 14.35 24.54
CA LEU A 4 4.19 13.56 23.50
C LEU A 4 5.21 13.47 22.37
N ALA A 5 5.57 12.25 22.00
CA ALA A 5 6.44 12.03 20.85
C ALA A 5 5.75 12.64 19.63
N ASP A 6 6.41 13.57 18.95
CA ASP A 6 6.07 14.04 17.61
C ASP A 6 6.28 12.88 16.61
N SER A 7 5.59 11.75 16.76
CA SER A 7 5.69 10.68 15.76
C SER A 7 4.72 10.99 14.63
N ASN A 8 5.18 11.82 13.69
CA ASN A 8 4.67 11.84 12.32
C ASN A 8 4.91 10.48 11.61
N ASP A 9 5.57 9.52 12.26
CA ASP A 9 5.96 8.25 11.70
C ASP A 9 4.89 7.17 11.91
N ILE A 10 4.66 6.38 10.87
CA ILE A 10 3.92 5.13 10.93
C ILE A 10 4.83 4.09 11.60
N ASN A 11 4.40 3.47 12.70
CA ASN A 11 5.18 2.39 13.30
C ASN A 11 5.04 1.12 12.45
N ASN A 12 6.18 0.50 12.15
CA ASN A 12 6.26 -0.73 11.35
C ASN A 12 5.57 -0.57 9.96
N PRO A 13 6.02 0.40 9.15
CA PRO A 13 5.34 0.81 7.92
C PRO A 13 5.35 -0.23 6.79
N GLY A 14 6.44 -1.01 6.68
CA GLY A 14 6.57 -2.17 5.80
C GLY A 14 6.21 -3.50 6.46
N PHE A 15 5.56 -3.48 7.63
CA PHE A 15 5.04 -4.68 8.30
C PHE A 15 6.06 -5.81 8.59
N GLU A 16 7.34 -5.50 8.68
CA GLU A 16 8.41 -6.48 8.88
C GLU A 16 8.37 -7.20 10.24
N ILE A 17 7.77 -6.55 11.24
CA ILE A 17 7.75 -7.02 12.63
C ILE A 17 6.34 -7.53 12.98
N PHE A 18 6.25 -8.77 13.46
CA PHE A 18 5.01 -9.32 14.01
C PHE A 18 4.89 -9.08 15.52
N ASP A 19 3.67 -8.93 16.01
CA ASP A 19 3.38 -8.92 17.45
C ASP A 19 3.53 -10.34 18.00
N ILE A 20 4.56 -10.55 18.82
CA ILE A 20 4.82 -11.83 19.49
C ILE A 20 3.68 -12.30 20.41
N ASN A 21 2.80 -11.38 20.82
CA ASN A 21 1.63 -11.70 21.64
C ASN A 21 0.36 -11.93 20.82
N SER A 22 0.46 -11.86 19.49
CA SER A 22 -0.65 -12.18 18.61
C SER A 22 -1.07 -13.65 18.80
N PRO A 23 -2.37 -13.97 18.81
CA PRO A 23 -2.82 -15.34 18.93
C PRO A 23 -2.29 -16.19 17.75
N PRO A 24 -2.16 -17.52 17.92
CA PRO A 24 -1.41 -18.40 17.02
C PRO A 24 -1.84 -18.36 15.55
N ASP A 25 -3.12 -18.05 15.29
CA ASP A 25 -3.69 -18.01 13.95
C ASP A 25 -3.56 -16.63 13.28
N PHE A 26 -2.95 -15.66 13.97
CA PHE A 26 -2.74 -14.30 13.50
C PHE A 26 -1.26 -13.95 13.61
N ASN A 27 -0.62 -13.66 12.48
CA ASN A 27 0.68 -13.00 12.47
C ASN A 27 0.47 -11.49 12.43
N ALA A 28 -0.19 -10.91 13.44
CA ALA A 28 -0.53 -9.48 13.42
C ALA A 28 0.75 -8.61 13.38
N PRO A 29 0.73 -7.46 12.68
CA PRO A 29 1.88 -6.55 12.69
C PRO A 29 2.03 -5.86 14.04
N ALA A 30 3.26 -5.75 14.53
CA ALA A 30 3.58 -5.03 15.76
C ALA A 30 3.29 -3.53 15.62
N GLY A 31 2.76 -2.91 16.68
CA GLY A 31 2.46 -1.47 16.71
C GLY A 31 1.11 -1.08 16.10
N TRP A 32 0.30 -2.05 15.65
CA TRP A 32 -1.02 -1.81 15.08
C TRP A 32 -2.12 -2.42 15.95
N LYS A 33 -3.22 -1.70 16.13
CA LYS A 33 -4.47 -2.27 16.62
C LYS A 33 -5.13 -3.04 15.48
N ARG A 34 -5.79 -4.16 15.79
CA ARG A 34 -6.43 -5.00 14.78
C ARG A 34 -7.83 -5.43 15.16
N THR A 35 -8.61 -5.76 14.14
CA THR A 35 -9.89 -6.44 14.25
C THR A 35 -9.92 -7.60 13.24
N ASN A 36 -10.33 -8.78 13.71
CA ASN A 36 -10.43 -10.00 12.91
C ASN A 36 -9.11 -10.41 12.23
N TYR A 37 -9.16 -10.89 10.98
CA TYR A 37 -8.02 -11.51 10.30
C TYR A 37 -7.04 -10.49 9.74
N THR A 38 -5.84 -10.51 10.29
CA THR A 38 -4.67 -9.79 9.78
C THR A 38 -3.46 -10.71 9.91
N ALA A 39 -2.64 -10.77 8.86
CA ALA A 39 -1.44 -11.59 8.86
C ALA A 39 -0.32 -10.91 8.08
N VAL A 40 0.84 -10.81 8.72
CA VAL A 40 2.11 -10.50 8.08
C VAL A 40 2.59 -11.75 7.34
N MET A 41 2.89 -11.59 6.05
CA MET A 41 3.25 -12.66 5.13
C MET A 41 4.49 -12.29 4.32
N SER A 42 5.29 -13.29 3.93
CA SER A 42 6.39 -13.13 2.98
C SER A 42 6.01 -13.48 1.53
N SER A 43 4.84 -14.09 1.33
CA SER A 43 4.22 -14.30 0.03
C SER A 43 2.74 -14.63 0.19
N PHE A 44 1.92 -14.31 -0.83
CA PHE A 44 0.48 -14.53 -0.80
C PHE A 44 -0.08 -14.92 -2.17
N ALA A 45 -0.69 -16.11 -2.29
CA ALA A 45 -1.24 -16.61 -3.56
C ALA A 45 -2.78 -16.70 -3.61
N GLY A 46 -3.49 -16.10 -2.64
CA GLY A 46 -4.93 -16.29 -2.47
C GLY A 46 -5.33 -17.72 -2.09
N ARG A 47 -6.56 -17.89 -1.59
CA ARG A 47 -7.15 -19.22 -1.34
C ARG A 47 -8.63 -19.18 -1.71
N PHE A 48 -9.15 -20.24 -2.33
CA PHE A 48 -10.57 -20.40 -2.66
C PHE A 48 -11.06 -21.75 -2.11
N SER A 49 -11.65 -21.83 -0.91
CA SER A 49 -12.25 -23.09 -0.39
C SER A 49 -11.35 -24.36 -0.53
N ASN A 50 -10.04 -24.22 -0.30
CA ASN A 50 -8.96 -25.22 -0.52
C ASN A 50 -8.57 -25.49 -1.99
N LEU A 51 -9.20 -24.84 -2.95
CA LEU A 51 -8.81 -24.75 -4.34
C LEU A 51 -8.13 -23.40 -4.61
N ARG A 52 -7.34 -23.33 -5.69
CA ARG A 52 -6.75 -22.06 -6.15
C ARG A 52 -7.81 -21.26 -6.92
N PRO A 53 -7.93 -19.94 -6.71
CA PRO A 53 -8.84 -19.13 -7.52
C PRO A 53 -8.38 -19.20 -8.99
N PRO A 54 -9.22 -19.67 -9.92
CA PRO A 54 -8.76 -20.04 -11.26
C PRO A 54 -8.35 -18.84 -12.13
N ASN A 55 -8.70 -17.60 -11.74
CA ASN A 55 -8.59 -16.43 -12.61
C ASN A 55 -7.76 -15.27 -12.01
N TRP A 56 -6.99 -15.51 -10.95
CA TRP A 56 -6.10 -14.49 -10.44
C TRP A 56 -4.87 -14.38 -11.36
N PRO A 57 -4.53 -13.18 -11.87
CA PRO A 57 -3.39 -12.96 -12.76
C PRO A 57 -2.01 -13.11 -12.10
N LEU A 58 -1.95 -13.48 -10.82
CA LEU A 58 -0.69 -13.77 -10.13
C LEU A 58 -0.12 -15.13 -10.55
N ASP A 59 1.20 -15.23 -10.62
CA ASP A 59 1.88 -16.52 -10.68
C ASP A 59 1.48 -17.35 -9.46
N GLN A 60 0.90 -18.52 -9.69
CA GLN A 60 0.30 -19.34 -8.64
C GLN A 60 1.32 -20.09 -7.78
N ASP A 61 2.57 -20.18 -8.23
CA ASP A 61 3.65 -20.85 -7.51
C ASP A 61 4.48 -19.85 -6.70
N ILE A 62 4.47 -18.58 -7.09
CA ILE A 62 5.16 -17.49 -6.39
C ILE A 62 4.20 -16.68 -5.50
N GLY A 63 3.05 -16.30 -6.04
CA GLY A 63 2.10 -15.37 -5.42
C GLY A 63 2.55 -13.91 -5.50
N LEU A 64 1.90 -13.07 -4.72
CA LEU A 64 2.29 -11.70 -4.42
C LEU A 64 3.48 -11.73 -3.46
N LEU A 65 4.60 -11.14 -3.87
CA LEU A 65 5.79 -10.93 -3.04
C LEU A 65 5.71 -9.55 -2.35
N PRO A 66 6.51 -9.29 -1.29
CA PRO A 66 6.58 -7.98 -0.64
C PRO A 66 6.90 -6.87 -1.64
N TYR A 67 6.28 -5.71 -1.46
CA TYR A 67 6.60 -4.50 -2.24
C TYR A 67 7.90 -3.86 -1.71
N GLU A 68 8.03 -3.83 -0.38
CA GLU A 68 9.22 -3.40 0.33
C GLU A 68 9.70 -4.53 1.26
N GLY A 69 11.01 -4.63 1.48
CA GLY A 69 11.57 -5.53 2.49
C GLY A 69 11.33 -7.02 2.23
N GLU A 70 10.98 -7.76 3.29
CA GLU A 70 10.78 -9.22 3.27
C GLU A 70 9.32 -9.61 3.54
N ARG A 71 8.46 -8.68 3.96
CA ARG A 71 7.11 -8.97 4.41
C ARG A 71 6.13 -7.84 4.10
N PHE A 72 4.85 -8.19 4.14
CA PHE A 72 3.75 -7.25 3.98
C PHE A 72 2.55 -7.75 4.79
N VAL A 73 1.50 -6.92 4.93
CA VAL A 73 0.29 -7.35 5.64
C VAL A 73 -0.85 -7.70 4.69
N VAL A 74 -1.61 -8.73 5.05
CA VAL A 74 -2.83 -9.17 4.37
C VAL A 74 -3.99 -9.16 5.35
N LEU A 75 -5.10 -8.56 4.93
CA LEU A 75 -6.42 -8.61 5.58
C LEU A 75 -7.33 -9.57 4.80
N SER A 76 -8.22 -10.28 5.49
CA SER A 76 -9.16 -11.21 4.87
C SER A 76 -10.55 -11.17 5.52
N THR A 77 -11.59 -11.38 4.72
CA THR A 77 -12.98 -11.53 5.21
C THR A 77 -13.38 -12.96 5.59
N GLY A 78 -12.63 -14.00 5.22
CA GLY A 78 -13.11 -15.39 5.45
C GLY A 78 -12.07 -16.39 5.92
N ASP A 79 -10.92 -15.94 6.42
CA ASP A 79 -9.88 -16.82 6.97
C ASP A 79 -10.04 -17.07 8.49
N LEU A 80 -11.22 -16.80 9.05
CA LEU A 80 -11.59 -17.10 10.44
C LEU A 80 -12.96 -17.75 10.55
N LEU A 81 -13.18 -18.52 11.62
CA LEU A 81 -14.48 -19.06 11.97
C LEU A 81 -14.97 -18.47 13.32
N PRO A 82 -16.18 -17.90 13.39
CA PRO A 82 -17.07 -17.60 12.26
C PRO A 82 -16.48 -16.54 11.32
N GLU A 83 -16.85 -16.59 10.05
CA GLU A 83 -16.35 -15.67 9.03
C GLU A 83 -16.74 -14.22 9.36
N PRO A 84 -15.76 -13.33 9.55
CA PRO A 84 -16.02 -11.96 9.92
C PRO A 84 -16.44 -11.15 8.69
N ASN A 85 -17.44 -10.30 8.83
CA ASN A 85 -17.83 -9.41 7.72
C ASN A 85 -16.80 -8.32 7.37
N HIS A 86 -15.71 -8.20 8.12
CA HIS A 86 -14.62 -7.27 7.86
C HIS A 86 -13.34 -7.64 8.60
N ALA A 87 -12.22 -7.07 8.20
CA ALA A 87 -11.01 -7.01 8.99
C ALA A 87 -10.38 -5.62 8.94
N GLU A 88 -9.58 -5.29 9.95
CA GLU A 88 -9.02 -3.94 10.09
C GLU A 88 -7.65 -3.94 10.76
N LEU A 89 -6.79 -3.02 10.31
CA LEU A 89 -5.64 -2.50 11.05
C LEU A 89 -5.81 -1.01 11.29
N ARG A 90 -5.37 -0.55 12.46
CA ARG A 90 -5.48 0.84 12.87
C ARG A 90 -4.27 1.31 13.66
N GLN A 91 -3.79 2.51 13.35
CA GLN A 91 -2.73 3.18 14.09
C GLN A 91 -2.98 4.69 14.11
N SER A 92 -2.69 5.34 15.23
CA SER A 92 -2.84 6.79 15.33
C SER A 92 -1.64 7.49 14.71
N ILE A 93 -1.89 8.52 13.91
CA ILE A 93 -0.89 9.32 13.19
C ILE A 93 -1.23 10.81 13.28
N THR A 94 -0.27 11.67 12.96
CA THR A 94 -0.46 13.12 12.84
C THR A 94 -0.09 13.57 11.43
N ILE A 95 -0.99 14.31 10.80
CA ILE A 95 -0.84 14.83 9.44
C ILE A 95 -0.72 16.36 9.49
N LYS A 96 0.26 16.90 8.77
CA LYS A 96 0.44 18.34 8.55
C LYS A 96 0.07 18.71 7.11
N PRO A 97 -0.26 19.99 6.84
CA PRO A 97 -0.48 20.45 5.48
C PRO A 97 0.77 20.22 4.62
N GLY A 98 0.60 19.62 3.44
CA GLY A 98 1.69 19.29 2.53
C GLY A 98 2.43 17.98 2.86
N ASP A 99 2.07 17.28 3.94
CA ASP A 99 2.53 15.91 4.12
C ASP A 99 1.97 15.03 2.98
N ARG A 100 2.72 14.00 2.63
CA ARG A 100 2.37 13.05 1.57
C ARG A 100 2.39 11.63 2.13
N LEU A 101 1.28 10.91 2.05
CA LEU A 101 1.21 9.49 2.41
C LEU A 101 1.27 8.64 1.14
N THR A 102 2.23 7.73 1.10
CA THR A 102 2.47 6.81 -0.01
C THR A 102 2.57 5.37 0.48
N GLY A 103 2.53 4.43 -0.46
CA GLY A 103 2.73 3.01 -0.25
C GLY A 103 2.14 2.20 -1.39
N ALA A 104 1.98 0.90 -1.16
CA ALA A 104 1.42 -0.03 -2.11
C ALA A 104 0.22 -0.78 -1.54
N TYR A 105 -0.74 -1.11 -2.41
CA TYR A 105 -1.87 -1.95 -2.06
C TYR A 105 -2.18 -2.98 -3.14
N PHE A 106 -2.82 -4.06 -2.73
CA PHE A 106 -3.33 -5.10 -3.60
C PHE A 106 -4.72 -5.52 -3.11
N PHE A 107 -5.62 -5.80 -4.05
CA PHE A 107 -6.95 -6.32 -3.79
C PHE A 107 -7.20 -7.53 -4.68
N GLY A 108 -7.74 -8.58 -4.06
CA GLY A 108 -8.15 -9.79 -4.73
C GLY A 108 -9.40 -10.33 -4.08
N THR A 109 -10.32 -10.83 -4.89
CA THR A 109 -11.61 -11.32 -4.43
C THR A 109 -11.91 -12.68 -5.05
N ASN A 110 -12.56 -13.52 -4.25
CA ASN A 110 -13.23 -14.73 -4.72
C ASN A 110 -14.73 -14.50 -4.93
N ASP A 111 -15.19 -13.26 -4.79
CA ASP A 111 -16.58 -12.91 -4.86
C ASP A 111 -16.95 -12.40 -6.27
N TRP A 112 -18.22 -12.10 -6.49
CA TRP A 112 -18.76 -11.64 -7.76
C TRP A 112 -19.81 -10.56 -7.59
N THR A 113 -19.90 -9.69 -8.59
CA THR A 113 -20.99 -8.70 -8.66
C THR A 113 -22.36 -9.41 -8.66
N PRO A 114 -23.31 -9.04 -7.78
CA PRO A 114 -23.48 -7.74 -7.11
C PRO A 114 -22.93 -7.64 -5.68
N TYR A 115 -22.30 -8.69 -5.16
CA TYR A 115 -21.61 -8.65 -3.87
C TYR A 115 -20.31 -7.88 -4.08
N ASP A 116 -20.25 -6.71 -3.43
CA ASP A 116 -19.27 -5.66 -3.71
C ASP A 116 -18.41 -5.46 -2.48
N ASP A 117 -17.66 -6.51 -2.18
CA ASP A 117 -16.55 -6.50 -1.24
C ASP A 117 -15.57 -5.40 -1.62
N TRP A 118 -14.93 -4.81 -0.62
CA TRP A 118 -14.03 -3.70 -0.86
C TRP A 118 -12.93 -3.59 0.20
N GLY A 119 -11.77 -3.15 -0.26
CA GLY A 119 -10.64 -2.75 0.56
C GLY A 119 -10.44 -1.23 0.54
N ALA A 120 -9.87 -0.69 1.60
CA ALA A 120 -9.58 0.75 1.69
C ALA A 120 -8.43 1.10 2.63
N ILE A 121 -7.83 2.24 2.34
CA ILE A 121 -6.92 2.98 3.22
C ILE A 121 -7.59 4.33 3.49
N GLN A 122 -7.82 4.64 4.76
CA GLN A 122 -8.65 5.77 5.20
C GLN A 122 -8.04 6.49 6.39
N LEU A 123 -8.33 7.78 6.53
CA LEU A 123 -8.17 8.50 7.77
C LEU A 123 -9.51 8.66 8.47
N VAL A 124 -9.54 8.25 9.73
CA VAL A 124 -10.73 8.28 10.57
C VAL A 124 -10.45 9.16 11.78
N GLN A 125 -11.41 10.00 12.14
CA GLN A 125 -11.32 10.79 13.36
C GLN A 125 -11.20 9.87 14.58
N PRO A 126 -10.28 10.14 15.51
CA PRO A 126 -10.15 9.38 16.74
C PRO A 126 -11.51 9.30 17.48
N ASP A 127 -11.85 8.11 17.99
CA ASP A 127 -13.04 7.82 18.80
C ASP A 127 -14.43 8.02 18.15
N THR A 128 -14.55 8.58 16.95
CA THR A 128 -15.87 8.81 16.32
C THR A 128 -16.22 7.79 15.23
N ASN A 129 -15.23 7.07 14.71
CA ASN A 129 -15.35 6.24 13.50
C ASN A 129 -15.87 7.02 12.26
N ILE A 130 -15.83 8.35 12.28
CA ILE A 130 -16.19 9.19 11.14
C ILE A 130 -15.01 9.18 10.17
N ILE A 131 -15.25 8.66 8.96
CA ILE A 131 -14.27 8.71 7.87
C ILE A 131 -14.18 10.15 7.38
N GLU A 132 -12.99 10.73 7.46
CA GLU A 132 -12.74 12.09 7.02
C GLU A 132 -12.09 12.10 5.63
N VAL A 133 -11.15 11.17 5.39
CA VAL A 133 -10.42 11.07 4.12
C VAL A 133 -10.40 9.63 3.64
N ASN A 134 -10.88 9.39 2.41
CA ASN A 134 -10.65 8.14 1.69
C ASN A 134 -9.42 8.32 0.80
N ILE A 135 -8.33 7.63 1.14
CA ILE A 135 -7.09 7.66 0.36
C ILE A 135 -7.21 6.66 -0.78
N ILE A 136 -7.53 5.41 -0.45
CA ILE A 136 -7.79 4.34 -1.41
C ILE A 136 -9.13 3.68 -1.11
N ARG A 137 -9.87 3.37 -2.18
CA ARG A 137 -11.00 2.45 -2.16
C ARG A 137 -10.97 1.62 -3.43
N VAL A 138 -10.97 0.31 -3.29
CA VAL A 138 -11.01 -0.66 -4.39
C VAL A 138 -12.02 -1.75 -4.06
N CYS A 139 -12.77 -2.21 -5.05
CA CYS A 139 -13.87 -3.15 -4.87
C CYS A 139 -13.93 -4.23 -5.97
N VAL A 140 -14.86 -5.19 -5.81
CA VAL A 140 -15.06 -6.29 -6.77
C VAL A 140 -15.30 -5.77 -8.19
N ALA A 141 -16.00 -4.64 -8.34
CA ALA A 141 -16.25 -4.04 -9.64
C ALA A 141 -14.95 -3.57 -10.35
N ASP A 142 -13.91 -3.21 -9.59
CA ASP A 142 -12.66 -2.69 -10.14
C ASP A 142 -11.74 -3.81 -10.64
N VAL A 143 -11.83 -5.01 -10.04
CA VAL A 143 -11.01 -6.18 -10.40
C VAL A 143 -11.77 -7.24 -11.22
N GLU A 144 -13.09 -7.12 -11.31
CA GLU A 144 -14.05 -8.10 -11.84
C GLU A 144 -14.25 -9.33 -10.93
N SER A 145 -15.31 -10.10 -11.22
CA SER A 145 -15.70 -11.27 -10.43
C SER A 145 -14.63 -12.38 -10.41
N PHE A 146 -14.33 -12.92 -9.22
CA PHE A 146 -13.35 -13.98 -8.99
C PHE A 146 -11.93 -13.65 -9.47
N ARG A 147 -11.53 -12.38 -9.36
CA ARG A 147 -10.25 -11.87 -9.87
C ARG A 147 -9.48 -11.08 -8.82
N SER A 148 -8.29 -10.67 -9.21
CA SER A 148 -7.47 -9.74 -8.44
C SER A 148 -6.83 -8.73 -9.36
N MET A 149 -6.20 -7.73 -8.73
CA MET A 149 -5.19 -6.91 -9.37
C MET A 149 -4.03 -7.79 -9.88
N ARG A 150 -3.24 -7.28 -10.83
CA ARG A 150 -2.08 -8.00 -11.40
C ARG A 150 -0.86 -8.03 -10.49
N GLY A 151 -0.89 -7.28 -9.41
CA GLY A 151 0.20 -7.08 -8.47
C GLY A 151 -0.09 -5.84 -7.64
N TRP A 152 0.94 -5.32 -6.99
CA TRP A 152 0.86 -4.06 -6.25
C TRP A 152 0.40 -2.90 -7.14
N GLN A 153 -0.39 -1.99 -6.58
CA GLN A 153 -0.57 -0.65 -7.12
C GLN A 153 -0.03 0.34 -6.10
N ARG A 154 0.82 1.25 -6.56
CA ARG A 154 1.31 2.37 -5.77
C ARG A 154 0.18 3.39 -5.58
N PHE A 155 0.20 4.09 -4.47
CA PHE A 155 -0.59 5.30 -4.27
C PHE A 155 0.25 6.43 -3.70
N ASP A 156 -0.21 7.65 -3.94
CA ASP A 156 0.38 8.88 -3.44
C ASP A 156 -0.77 9.84 -3.10
N TYR A 157 -0.77 10.35 -1.87
CA TYR A 157 -1.81 11.26 -1.37
C TYR A 157 -1.20 12.44 -0.63
N ILE A 158 -1.38 13.64 -1.17
CA ILE A 158 -0.92 14.90 -0.56
C ILE A 158 -2.07 15.53 0.23
N PHE A 159 -1.82 15.83 1.51
CA PHE A 159 -2.81 16.44 2.39
C PHE A 159 -2.84 17.96 2.26
N ASP A 160 -4.03 18.52 2.10
CA ASP A 160 -4.21 19.97 2.13
C ASP A 160 -4.33 20.50 3.57
N ALA A 161 -4.45 21.83 3.72
CA ALA A 161 -4.54 22.47 5.03
C ALA A 161 -5.82 22.15 5.83
N ASN A 162 -6.90 21.72 5.18
CA ASN A 162 -8.15 21.35 5.83
C ASN A 162 -8.16 19.88 6.31
N GLN A 163 -7.20 19.07 5.85
CA GLN A 163 -7.03 17.66 6.22
C GLN A 163 -5.91 17.43 7.24
N ALA A 164 -5.36 18.49 7.81
CA ALA A 164 -4.33 18.39 8.84
C ALA A 164 -4.94 18.14 10.21
N GLY A 165 -4.35 17.21 10.97
CA GLY A 165 -4.89 16.82 12.28
C GLY A 165 -4.34 15.50 12.80
N GLU A 166 -4.93 15.04 13.90
CA GLU A 166 -4.71 13.72 14.46
C GLU A 166 -5.76 12.75 13.91
N TYR A 167 -5.31 11.61 13.41
CA TYR A 167 -6.17 10.60 12.80
C TYR A 167 -5.81 9.20 13.28
N ASP A 168 -6.77 8.30 13.17
CA ASP A 168 -6.50 6.87 13.05
C ASP A 168 -6.34 6.52 11.57
N LEU A 169 -5.12 6.19 11.14
CA LEU A 169 -4.86 5.55 9.86
C LEU A 169 -5.44 4.14 9.89
N ARG A 170 -6.35 3.86 8.97
CA ARG A 170 -7.16 2.66 8.93
C ARG A 170 -6.96 1.92 7.62
N ILE A 171 -6.52 0.68 7.71
CA ILE A 171 -6.50 -0.28 6.60
C ILE A 171 -7.64 -1.25 6.84
N PHE A 172 -8.54 -1.39 5.87
CA PHE A 172 -9.81 -2.04 6.09
C PHE A 172 -10.24 -2.88 4.89
N ILE A 173 -10.89 -4.01 5.16
CA ILE A 173 -11.60 -4.79 4.14
C ILE A 173 -12.96 -5.18 4.68
N SER A 174 -13.99 -5.17 3.84
CA SER A 174 -15.35 -5.61 4.19
C SER A 174 -15.90 -6.56 3.15
N ASP A 175 -16.60 -7.58 3.66
CA ASP A 175 -17.52 -8.41 2.90
C ASP A 175 -18.89 -7.76 2.88
N LYS A 176 -19.50 -7.69 1.70
CA LYS A 176 -20.85 -7.17 1.52
C LYS A 176 -21.85 -8.30 1.27
N GLN A 177 -22.45 -8.74 2.38
CA GLN A 177 -23.77 -9.42 2.51
C GLN A 177 -23.78 -10.94 2.50
N ASP A 178 -22.86 -11.63 1.84
CA ASP A 178 -23.02 -13.07 1.60
C ASP A 178 -22.21 -13.96 2.55
N TYR A 179 -21.04 -13.51 3.02
CA TYR A 179 -20.16 -14.25 3.94
C TYR A 179 -19.79 -15.64 3.45
N ILE A 180 -19.73 -15.84 2.13
CA ILE A 180 -19.40 -17.14 1.53
C ILE A 180 -18.01 -17.12 0.90
N TYR A 181 -17.60 -15.97 0.33
CA TYR A 181 -16.36 -15.88 -0.41
C TYR A 181 -15.42 -14.83 0.15
N ASN A 182 -14.17 -15.27 0.31
CA ASN A 182 -13.16 -14.44 0.92
C ASN A 182 -12.67 -13.39 -0.09
N SER A 183 -12.57 -12.16 0.38
CA SER A 183 -11.82 -11.09 -0.25
C SER A 183 -10.57 -10.80 0.56
N TYR A 184 -9.57 -10.26 -0.12
CA TYR A 184 -8.24 -10.01 0.42
C TYR A 184 -7.78 -8.60 0.06
N PHE A 185 -7.19 -7.93 1.04
CA PHE A 185 -6.61 -6.60 0.87
C PHE A 185 -5.24 -6.60 1.52
N ALA A 186 -4.21 -6.41 0.72
CA ALA A 186 -2.84 -6.36 1.17
C ALA A 186 -2.30 -4.93 1.06
N VAL A 187 -1.44 -4.55 1.99
CA VAL A 187 -0.81 -3.23 2.04
C VAL A 187 0.65 -3.38 2.45
N ASP A 188 1.51 -2.54 1.90
CA ASP A 188 2.94 -2.54 2.19
C ASP A 188 3.58 -1.16 1.97
N GLY A 189 4.77 -0.96 2.56
CA GLY A 189 5.63 0.21 2.38
C GLY A 189 4.98 1.57 2.66
N LEU A 190 4.26 1.70 3.77
CA LEU A 190 3.55 2.93 4.09
C LEU A 190 4.47 4.05 4.60
N VAL A 191 4.58 5.17 3.90
CA VAL A 191 5.47 6.27 4.33
C VAL A 191 4.73 7.60 4.37
N ILE A 192 4.94 8.38 5.43
CA ILE A 192 4.52 9.79 5.50
C ILE A 192 5.75 10.66 5.24
N CYS A 193 5.75 11.36 4.12
CA CYS A 193 6.82 12.26 3.70
C CYS A 193 6.47 13.71 4.05
N PRO A 194 7.18 14.35 5.01
CA PRO A 194 6.90 15.72 5.38
C PRO A 194 7.38 16.70 4.30
N ASN A 195 6.48 17.51 3.74
CA ASN A 195 6.80 18.47 2.67
C ASN A 195 7.60 17.85 1.51
N SER A 196 7.23 16.62 1.13
CA SER A 196 7.90 15.87 0.07
C SER A 196 7.89 16.64 -1.25
N PRO A 197 8.91 16.46 -2.11
CA PRO A 197 8.79 16.83 -3.52
C PRO A 197 7.55 16.19 -4.14
N ILE A 198 6.90 16.92 -5.05
CA ILE A 198 5.66 16.50 -5.71
C ILE A 198 5.94 15.47 -6.80
N SER A 199 7.17 15.44 -7.34
CA SER A 199 7.61 14.49 -8.37
C SER A 199 9.08 14.09 -8.19
N GLY A 200 9.55 13.14 -9.01
CA GLY A 200 10.93 12.67 -9.07
C GLY A 200 11.31 11.58 -8.05
N ASP A 201 10.48 11.37 -7.02
CA ASP A 201 10.67 10.31 -6.01
C ASP A 201 9.96 9.03 -6.47
N ILE A 202 10.71 8.20 -7.20
CA ILE A 202 10.26 6.98 -7.87
C ILE A 202 10.19 5.83 -6.87
N ASN A 203 11.12 5.75 -5.91
CA ASN A 203 11.14 4.67 -4.93
C ASN A 203 10.22 4.91 -3.71
N ALA A 204 9.62 6.10 -3.61
CA ALA A 204 8.72 6.54 -2.56
C ALA A 204 9.39 6.70 -1.17
N ASP A 205 10.70 6.95 -1.11
CA ASP A 205 11.47 7.05 0.13
C ASP A 205 11.51 8.48 0.73
N CYS A 206 10.72 9.39 0.18
CA CYS A 206 10.63 10.82 0.53
C CYS A 206 11.83 11.66 0.10
N ALA A 207 12.76 11.11 -0.68
CA ALA A 207 13.85 11.84 -1.27
C ALA A 207 13.85 11.66 -2.80
N VAL A 208 14.56 12.55 -3.48
CA VAL A 208 14.94 12.34 -4.88
C VAL A 208 16.45 12.25 -4.91
N ASP A 209 16.97 11.05 -5.09
CA ASP A 209 18.39 10.79 -5.03
C ASP A 209 18.88 9.82 -6.13
N PHE A 210 20.08 9.27 -5.93
CA PHE A 210 20.69 8.37 -6.91
C PHE A 210 19.93 7.05 -7.08
N PHE A 211 19.14 6.62 -6.10
CA PHE A 211 18.30 5.42 -6.23
C PHE A 211 17.15 5.66 -7.21
N ASP A 212 16.48 6.81 -7.17
CA ASP A 212 15.45 7.17 -8.15
C ASP A 212 16.01 7.22 -9.56
N PHE A 213 17.16 7.90 -9.71
CA PHE A 213 17.85 7.95 -10.99
C PHE A 213 18.25 6.57 -11.50
N ALA A 214 18.70 5.67 -10.60
CA ALA A 214 19.05 4.31 -10.99
C ALA A 214 17.84 3.51 -11.46
N MET A 215 16.67 3.67 -10.81
CA MET A 215 15.41 3.05 -11.24
C MET A 215 14.98 3.56 -12.62
N LEU A 216 14.98 4.88 -12.83
CA LEU A 216 14.66 5.46 -14.14
C LEU A 216 15.64 5.00 -15.23
N ALA A 217 16.95 4.96 -14.92
CA ALA A 217 17.97 4.52 -15.87
C ALA A 217 17.85 3.04 -16.21
N ASN A 218 17.40 2.19 -15.27
CA ASN A 218 17.15 0.77 -15.51
C ASN A 218 16.01 0.56 -16.51
N ASP A 219 15.00 1.43 -16.47
CA ASP A 219 13.84 1.36 -17.35
C ASP A 219 13.97 2.24 -18.59
N TRP A 220 15.14 2.84 -18.85
CA TRP A 220 15.31 3.79 -19.96
C TRP A 220 14.88 3.21 -21.31
N LEU A 221 13.96 3.90 -22.00
CA LEU A 221 13.29 3.48 -23.24
C LEU A 221 12.41 2.23 -23.10
N CYS A 222 12.05 1.83 -21.89
CA CYS A 222 11.03 0.81 -21.69
C CYS A 222 9.64 1.36 -22.03
N ASP A 223 8.81 0.53 -22.64
CA ASP A 223 7.41 0.84 -22.95
C ASP A 223 6.52 0.30 -21.81
N CYS A 224 6.11 1.18 -20.90
CA CYS A 224 5.23 0.89 -19.78
C CYS A 224 3.82 0.46 -20.22
N ASN A 225 3.44 0.65 -21.49
CA ASN A 225 2.19 0.11 -22.02
C ASN A 225 2.30 -1.34 -22.50
N ASP A 226 3.52 -1.88 -22.63
CA ASP A 226 3.69 -3.27 -23.02
C ASP A 226 3.26 -4.19 -21.86
N LEU A 227 2.20 -4.96 -22.10
CA LEU A 227 1.66 -5.90 -21.14
C LEU A 227 2.65 -7.00 -20.75
N SER A 228 3.69 -7.25 -21.55
CA SER A 228 4.73 -8.24 -21.25
C SER A 228 5.59 -7.81 -20.06
N VAL A 229 5.72 -6.51 -19.85
CA VAL A 229 6.63 -5.88 -18.91
C VAL A 229 6.17 -6.04 -17.45
N PHE A 230 4.87 -6.22 -17.21
CA PHE A 230 4.35 -6.53 -15.86
C PHE A 230 4.82 -7.89 -15.30
N ASN A 231 5.42 -8.75 -16.13
CA ASN A 231 6.00 -10.01 -15.68
C ASN A 231 7.52 -9.93 -15.47
N ASP A 232 8.17 -8.80 -15.78
CA ASP A 232 9.61 -8.62 -15.54
C ASP A 232 9.82 -8.09 -14.12
N PRO A 233 10.43 -8.88 -13.21
CA PRO A 233 10.67 -8.44 -11.83
C PRO A 233 11.71 -7.33 -11.72
N ASN A 234 12.46 -7.00 -12.79
CA ASN A 234 13.45 -5.93 -12.77
C ASN A 234 12.91 -4.60 -13.30
N HIS A 235 11.64 -4.57 -13.71
CA HIS A 235 11.07 -3.40 -14.34
C HIS A 235 10.28 -2.54 -13.36
N ASN A 236 10.43 -1.22 -13.47
CA ASN A 236 9.95 -0.27 -12.48
C ASN A 236 8.84 0.69 -12.93
N CYS A 237 8.19 0.55 -14.09
CA CYS A 237 7.07 1.45 -14.42
C CYS A 237 5.92 1.39 -13.41
N MET A 238 5.77 0.28 -12.68
CA MET A 238 4.81 0.20 -11.57
C MET A 238 5.18 1.11 -10.38
N TYR A 239 6.46 1.45 -10.25
CA TYR A 239 6.97 2.41 -9.28
C TYR A 239 6.94 3.85 -9.83
N GLY A 240 6.61 4.06 -11.10
CA GLY A 240 6.44 5.39 -11.69
C GLY A 240 7.66 5.94 -12.43
N THR A 241 8.44 5.07 -13.10
CA THR A 241 9.54 5.52 -13.98
C THR A 241 9.07 6.26 -15.24
N ASP A 242 7.83 6.02 -15.70
CA ASP A 242 7.10 6.86 -16.67
C ASP A 242 6.20 7.83 -15.91
N SER A 243 6.79 8.91 -15.41
CA SER A 243 6.14 9.86 -14.51
C SER A 243 5.13 10.73 -15.25
N ASP A 244 5.34 10.99 -16.54
CA ASP A 244 4.41 11.76 -17.37
C ASP A 244 3.28 10.91 -17.98
N ASN A 245 3.32 9.58 -17.78
CA ASN A 245 2.37 8.57 -18.25
C ASN A 245 2.17 8.59 -19.78
N ASN A 246 3.23 8.90 -20.53
CA ASN A 246 3.19 8.88 -21.99
C ASN A 246 3.39 7.47 -22.56
N GLY A 247 3.81 6.52 -21.72
CA GLY A 247 4.01 5.12 -22.04
C GLY A 247 5.47 4.71 -22.22
N ILE A 248 6.40 5.63 -22.44
CA ILE A 248 7.80 5.32 -22.67
C ILE A 248 8.66 6.13 -21.71
N VAL A 249 9.51 5.44 -20.94
CA VAL A 249 10.49 6.10 -20.07
C VAL A 249 11.53 6.81 -20.93
N ASP A 250 11.48 8.14 -20.94
CA ASP A 250 12.31 8.99 -21.78
C ASP A 250 12.84 10.24 -21.04
N PHE A 251 13.23 11.25 -21.81
CA PHE A 251 13.83 12.46 -21.26
C PHE A 251 12.86 13.31 -20.44
N ASN A 252 11.56 13.25 -20.73
CA ASN A 252 10.56 13.99 -19.96
C ASN A 252 10.48 13.45 -18.52
N ASP A 253 10.59 12.14 -18.32
CA ASP A 253 10.59 11.53 -16.99
C ASP A 253 11.86 11.91 -16.20
N LEU A 254 13.01 11.97 -16.90
CA LEU A 254 14.26 12.44 -16.29
C LEU A 254 14.16 13.90 -15.84
N GLN A 255 13.34 14.72 -16.50
CA GLN A 255 13.18 16.13 -16.13
C GLN A 255 12.66 16.29 -14.69
N ASP A 256 11.75 15.41 -14.26
CA ASP A 256 11.22 15.41 -12.89
C ASP A 256 12.32 15.13 -11.86
N ILE A 257 13.16 14.12 -12.09
CA ILE A 257 14.30 13.83 -11.22
C ILE A 257 15.26 15.03 -11.16
N ILE A 258 15.53 15.69 -12.30
CA ILE A 258 16.43 16.84 -12.35
C ILE A 258 15.85 18.03 -11.59
N GLU A 259 14.55 18.32 -11.74
CA GLU A 259 13.89 19.44 -11.08
C GLU A 259 13.90 19.29 -9.55
N TYR A 260 13.72 18.07 -9.07
CA TYR A 260 13.65 17.77 -7.64
C TYR A 260 14.95 17.16 -7.08
N TRP A 261 16.05 17.16 -7.83
CA TRP A 261 17.30 16.49 -7.44
C TRP A 261 17.78 16.88 -6.03
N LEU A 262 17.99 15.87 -5.18
CA LEU A 262 18.38 15.98 -3.76
C LEU A 262 17.36 16.70 -2.86
N SER A 263 16.15 16.96 -3.33
CA SER A 263 15.06 17.33 -2.44
C SER A 263 14.72 16.16 -1.50
N GLY A 264 14.20 16.47 -0.31
CA GLY A 264 13.88 15.45 0.71
C GLY A 264 15.09 14.83 1.43
N THR A 265 16.29 14.84 0.83
CA THR A 265 17.52 14.45 1.54
C THR A 265 17.75 15.42 2.70
N MET A 266 17.65 14.93 3.93
CA MET A 266 17.84 15.77 5.12
C MET A 266 19.20 16.49 5.02
N GLN A 267 19.19 17.82 4.96
CA GLN A 267 20.37 18.68 5.19
C GLN A 267 20.80 18.65 6.68
N GLY A 268 20.85 17.45 7.26
CA GLY A 268 21.14 17.18 8.66
C GLY A 268 22.63 17.04 8.99
N ILE A 269 23.53 17.33 8.05
CA ILE A 269 24.95 17.56 8.38
C ILE A 269 25.12 19.05 8.60
N VAL A 270 24.76 19.50 9.80
CA VAL A 270 25.38 20.70 10.37
C VAL A 270 26.85 20.32 10.56
N GLU A 271 27.72 20.77 9.65
CA GLU A 271 29.17 20.70 9.86
C GLU A 271 29.52 21.39 11.20
N PRO A 272 30.44 20.83 12.01
CA PRO A 272 30.86 21.42 13.27
C PRO A 272 31.54 22.79 13.13
#